data_AF-X0WZ42-F1
#
_entry.id   AF-X0WZ42-F1
#
_cell.length_a   1.000
_cell.length_b   1.000
_cell.length_c   1.000
_cell.angle_alpha   90.00
_cell.angle_beta   90.00
_cell.angle_gamma   90.00
#
_symmetry.space_group_name_H-M   'P 1'
#
loop_
_entity.id
_entity.type
_entity.pdbx_description
1 polymer ?
#
loop_
_entity_poly.entity_id
_entity_poly.type
_entity_poly.pdbx_seq_one_letter_code
_entity_poly.pdbx_strand_id
1 'polypeptide(L)'
;MDTLVAAIRDQNAWRLGTSLDEDAATTLIAVASEDPNCWDDIAACWPRYRTPPVPEFADGLAIESVDYATARAALDQHHSWVVIDLIKKRIATGRDVEPIGRDQSFAMVVDEDGKQHCPLSVHLSPWWEIHEQTDASAIDRDRENPLAIPRADRQVLFGQPMIEDLATRMLDVV
;
A
#
# COMPACT_ATOMS: atom_id res chain seq x y z
N MET A 1 -21.96 6.65 -0.70
CA MET A 1 -20.58 6.12 -0.74
C MET A 1 -19.75 7.27 -1.18
N ASP A 2 -18.90 7.74 -0.29
CA ASP A 2 -17.97 8.82 -0.61
C ASP A 2 -16.91 8.21 -1.53
N THR A 3 -16.74 8.82 -2.70
CA THR A 3 -15.74 8.39 -3.67
C THR A 3 -14.48 9.22 -3.48
N LEU A 4 -13.33 8.59 -3.67
CA LEU A 4 -12.04 9.22 -3.49
C LEU A 4 -11.18 9.12 -4.75
N VAL A 5 -10.20 10.00 -4.83
CA VAL A 5 -9.19 9.99 -5.89
C VAL A 5 -7.99 9.14 -5.44
N ALA A 6 -7.65 8.10 -6.20
CA ALA A 6 -6.43 7.34 -5.98
C ALA A 6 -5.42 7.64 -7.08
N ALA A 7 -4.21 8.05 -6.70
CA ALA A 7 -3.08 8.18 -7.61
C ALA A 7 -1.96 7.21 -7.23
N ILE A 8 -1.42 6.49 -8.21
CA ILE A 8 -0.32 5.55 -8.01
C ILE A 8 0.81 5.98 -8.92
N ARG A 9 2.01 6.12 -8.35
CA ARG A 9 3.22 6.45 -9.10
C ARG A 9 4.16 5.25 -9.11
N ASP A 10 4.47 4.76 -10.30
CA ASP A 10 5.56 3.82 -10.52
C ASP A 10 6.62 4.42 -11.44
N GLN A 11 7.64 3.63 -11.81
CA GLN A 11 8.74 4.09 -12.66
C GLN A 11 8.32 4.50 -14.07
N ASN A 12 7.17 4.02 -14.54
CA ASN A 12 6.73 4.18 -15.92
C ASN A 12 5.71 5.31 -16.08
N ALA A 13 4.79 5.45 -15.11
CA ALA A 13 3.68 6.39 -15.24
C ALA A 13 3.08 6.80 -13.88
N TRP A 14 2.23 7.82 -13.96
CA TRP A 14 1.17 8.01 -12.98
C TRP A 14 -0.06 7.26 -13.42
N ARG A 15 -0.77 6.69 -12.46
CA ARG A 15 -2.07 6.06 -12.65
C ARG A 15 -3.08 6.74 -11.76
N LEU A 16 -4.27 6.98 -12.26
CA LEU A 16 -5.30 7.77 -11.58
C LEU A 16 -6.65 7.08 -11.70
N GLY A 17 -7.33 6.94 -10.57
CA GLY A 17 -8.76 6.67 -10.53
C GLY A 17 -9.45 7.78 -9.76
N THR A 18 -10.46 8.41 -10.36
CA THR A 18 -11.10 9.64 -9.82
C THR A 18 -12.38 9.36 -9.03
N SER A 19 -12.82 8.11 -9.00
CA SER A 19 -14.06 7.71 -8.35
C SER A 19 -13.92 6.30 -7.75
N LEU A 20 -12.88 6.08 -6.95
CA LEU A 20 -12.73 4.83 -6.21
C LEU A 20 -13.59 4.84 -4.95
N ASP A 21 -14.16 3.69 -4.62
CA ASP A 21 -14.74 3.48 -3.30
C ASP A 21 -13.64 3.38 -2.22
N GLU A 22 -14.01 3.73 -0.98
CA GLU A 22 -13.11 3.71 0.18
C GLU A 22 -12.52 2.33 0.45
N ASP A 23 -13.30 1.27 0.24
CA ASP A 23 -12.86 -0.10 0.44
C ASP A 23 -11.74 -0.48 -0.55
N ALA A 24 -11.87 -0.09 -1.81
CA ALA A 24 -10.88 -0.32 -2.86
C ALA A 24 -9.61 0.49 -2.62
N ALA A 25 -9.72 1.73 -2.16
CA ALA A 25 -8.56 2.54 -1.79
C ALA A 25 -7.82 1.99 -0.57
N THR A 26 -8.56 1.57 0.46
CA THR A 26 -7.99 0.91 1.64
C THR A 26 -7.32 -0.42 1.24
N THR A 27 -7.93 -1.16 0.31
CA THR A 27 -7.35 -2.39 -0.26
C THR A 27 -6.07 -2.11 -1.04
N LEU A 28 -5.99 -1.02 -1.82
CA LEU A 28 -4.75 -0.61 -2.48
C LEU A 28 -3.63 -0.32 -1.48
N ILE A 29 -3.95 0.32 -0.35
CA ILE A 29 -2.98 0.56 0.73
C ILE A 29 -2.58 -0.75 1.40
N ALA A 30 -3.53 -1.67 1.65
CA ALA A 30 -3.23 -2.98 2.21
C ALA A 30 -2.30 -3.79 1.30
N VAL A 31 -2.50 -3.75 -0.02
CA VAL A 31 -1.60 -4.38 -1.00
C VAL A 31 -0.18 -3.80 -0.92
N ALA A 32 0.01 -2.55 -0.49
CA ALA A 32 1.35 -1.99 -0.27
C ALA A 32 2.12 -2.71 0.85
N SER A 33 1.45 -3.48 1.72
CA SER A 33 2.09 -4.37 2.71
C SER A 33 2.94 -5.47 2.06
N GLU A 34 2.64 -5.86 0.81
CA GLU A 34 3.47 -6.79 0.02
C GLU A 34 4.73 -6.13 -0.56
N ASP A 35 4.92 -4.82 -0.32
CA ASP A 35 6.04 -4.02 -0.81
C ASP A 35 6.19 -3.98 -2.36
N PRO A 36 5.12 -3.73 -3.13
CA PRO A 36 5.17 -3.70 -4.59
C PRO A 36 6.08 -2.60 -5.13
N ASN A 37 6.71 -2.83 -6.29
CA ASN A 37 7.62 -1.86 -6.94
C ASN A 37 7.02 -1.24 -8.20
N CYS A 38 5.99 -1.85 -8.77
CA CYS A 38 5.25 -1.33 -9.91
C CYS A 38 3.75 -1.70 -9.83
N TRP A 39 2.95 -1.17 -10.75
CA TRP A 39 1.54 -1.54 -10.86
C TRP A 39 1.31 -3.03 -11.08
N ASP A 40 2.16 -3.71 -11.85
CA ASP A 40 1.98 -5.14 -12.12
C ASP A 40 2.13 -5.98 -10.83
N ASP A 41 3.00 -5.56 -9.91
CA ASP A 41 3.13 -6.19 -8.59
C ASP A 41 1.86 -5.99 -7.75
N ILE A 42 1.26 -4.78 -7.77
CA ILE A 42 -0.03 -4.49 -7.13
C ILE A 42 -1.10 -5.42 -7.70
N ALA A 43 -1.23 -5.46 -9.03
CA ALA A 43 -2.23 -6.27 -9.72
C ALA A 43 -2.07 -7.77 -9.41
N ALA A 44 -0.83 -8.26 -9.33
CA ALA A 44 -0.53 -9.66 -8.98
C ALA A 44 -0.89 -10.00 -7.53
N CYS A 45 -0.76 -9.04 -6.61
CA CYS A 45 -1.07 -9.23 -5.19
C CYS A 45 -2.55 -8.98 -4.86
N TRP A 46 -3.24 -8.16 -5.65
CA TRP A 46 -4.63 -7.74 -5.44
C TRP A 46 -5.58 -8.89 -5.06
N PRO A 47 -5.62 -10.04 -5.76
CA PRO A 47 -6.58 -11.11 -5.45
C PRO A 47 -6.40 -11.70 -4.04
N ARG A 48 -5.24 -11.52 -3.40
CA ARG A 48 -4.97 -11.99 -2.03
C ARG A 48 -5.68 -11.15 -0.97
N TYR A 49 -5.93 -9.87 -1.27
CA TYR A 49 -6.57 -8.91 -0.38
C TYR A 49 -8.06 -8.73 -0.69
N ARG A 50 -8.58 -9.53 -1.62
CA ARG A 50 -9.97 -9.43 -2.07
C ARG A 50 -10.95 -9.69 -0.93
N THR A 51 -11.85 -8.74 -0.75
CA THR A 51 -13.06 -8.86 0.07
C THR A 51 -14.30 -8.76 -0.83
N PRO A 52 -15.51 -9.12 -0.35
CA PRO A 52 -16.73 -8.97 -1.13
C PRO A 52 -17.00 -7.57 -1.75
N PRO A 53 -16.70 -6.43 -1.08
CA PRO A 53 -17.01 -5.10 -1.62
C PRO A 53 -16.12 -4.67 -2.79
N VAL A 54 -14.94 -5.27 -2.97
CA VAL A 54 -13.97 -4.83 -3.98
C VAL A 54 -13.98 -5.72 -5.23
N PRO A 55 -13.62 -5.20 -6.41
CA PRO A 55 -13.50 -5.99 -7.63
C PRO A 55 -12.55 -7.20 -7.47
N GLU A 56 -12.84 -8.29 -8.18
CA GLU A 56 -12.03 -9.52 -8.13
C GLU A 56 -10.59 -9.31 -8.64
N PHE A 57 -10.43 -8.45 -9.65
CA PHE A 57 -9.16 -8.15 -10.30
C PHE A 57 -8.88 -6.64 -10.25
N ALA A 58 -7.60 -6.28 -10.22
CA ALA A 58 -7.17 -4.88 -10.22
C ALA A 58 -7.62 -4.13 -11.50
N ASP A 59 -7.76 -4.82 -12.62
CA ASP A 59 -8.30 -4.23 -13.87
C ASP A 59 -9.78 -3.84 -13.76
N GLY A 60 -10.49 -4.32 -12.73
CA GLY A 60 -11.82 -3.86 -12.37
C GLY A 60 -11.83 -2.50 -11.69
N LEU A 61 -10.67 -2.01 -11.24
CA LEU A 61 -10.52 -0.64 -10.75
C LEU A 61 -10.49 0.30 -11.96
N ALA A 62 -11.30 1.36 -11.92
CA ALA A 62 -11.29 2.41 -12.94
C ALA A 62 -10.06 3.32 -12.79
N ILE A 63 -8.87 2.72 -12.93
CA ILE A 63 -7.56 3.37 -12.82
C ILE A 63 -6.89 3.36 -14.18
N GLU A 64 -6.55 4.54 -14.68
CA GLU A 64 -5.94 4.71 -16.00
C GLU A 64 -4.59 5.42 -15.91
N SER A 65 -3.74 5.19 -16.92
CA SER A 65 -2.44 5.84 -17.02
C SER A 65 -2.63 7.31 -17.42
N VAL A 66 -2.04 8.22 -16.65
CA VAL A 66 -2.10 9.66 -16.88
C VAL A 66 -0.72 10.31 -16.73
N ASP A 67 -0.60 11.57 -17.13
CA ASP A 67 0.58 12.36 -16.78
C ASP A 67 0.48 12.93 -15.36
N TYR A 68 1.61 13.42 -14.86
CA TYR A 68 1.70 14.01 -13.53
C TYR A 68 0.79 15.25 -13.38
N ALA A 69 0.68 16.08 -14.42
CA ALA A 69 -0.13 17.30 -14.34
C ALA A 69 -1.61 16.99 -14.14
N THR A 70 -2.13 15.97 -14.83
CA THR A 70 -3.50 15.47 -14.70
C THR A 70 -3.73 14.87 -13.32
N ALA A 71 -2.82 14.01 -12.84
CA ALA A 71 -2.92 13.44 -11.50
C ALA A 71 -2.91 14.55 -10.43
N ARG A 72 -1.99 15.51 -10.52
CA ARG A 72 -1.87 16.63 -9.59
C ARG A 72 -3.14 17.49 -9.56
N ALA A 73 -3.69 17.81 -10.72
CA ALA A 73 -4.91 18.59 -10.85
C ALA A 73 -6.12 17.89 -10.21
N ALA A 74 -6.23 16.57 -10.34
CA ALA A 74 -7.27 15.79 -9.68
C ALA A 74 -7.09 15.81 -8.15
N LEU A 75 -5.87 15.68 -7.65
CA LEU A 75 -5.57 15.71 -6.21
C LEU A 75 -5.85 17.09 -5.58
N ASP A 76 -5.62 18.19 -6.31
CA ASP A 76 -5.92 19.55 -5.82
C ASP A 76 -7.42 19.88 -5.76
N GLN A 77 -8.24 19.19 -6.55
CA GLN A 77 -9.69 19.42 -6.61
C GLN A 77 -10.47 18.65 -5.55
N HIS A 78 -9.83 17.72 -4.84
CA HIS A 78 -10.48 16.81 -3.90
C HIS A 78 -9.79 16.86 -2.52
N HIS A 79 -10.56 16.63 -1.46
CA HIS A 79 -10.03 16.49 -0.09
C HIS A 79 -9.89 15.02 0.33
N SER A 80 -10.68 14.12 -0.26
CA SER A 80 -10.58 12.66 -0.11
C SER A 80 -9.72 12.08 -1.24
N TRP A 81 -8.46 11.79 -0.95
CA TRP A 81 -7.55 11.16 -1.90
C TRP A 81 -6.47 10.31 -1.23
N VAL A 82 -5.92 9.37 -1.99
CA VAL A 82 -4.74 8.58 -1.62
C VAL A 82 -3.70 8.66 -2.74
N VAL A 83 -2.43 8.79 -2.36
CA VAL A 83 -1.29 8.63 -3.25
C VAL A 83 -0.39 7.51 -2.76
N ILE A 84 -0.10 6.55 -3.64
CA ILE A 84 0.88 5.49 -3.40
C ILE A 84 2.06 5.71 -4.36
N ASP A 85 3.16 6.25 -3.85
CA ASP A 85 4.41 6.43 -4.59
C ASP A 85 5.31 5.21 -4.38
N LEU A 86 5.31 4.29 -5.35
CA LEU A 86 6.06 3.03 -5.30
C LEU A 86 7.57 3.24 -5.42
N ILE A 87 7.99 4.30 -6.14
CA ILE A 87 9.41 4.62 -6.30
C ILE A 87 9.99 5.10 -4.97
N LYS A 88 9.29 6.03 -4.33
CA LYS A 88 9.71 6.60 -3.05
C LYS A 88 9.20 5.80 -1.87
N LYS A 89 8.51 4.67 -2.05
CA LYS A 89 7.86 3.89 -0.96
C LYS A 89 7.18 4.81 0.04
N ARG A 90 6.22 5.60 -0.45
CA ARG A 90 5.49 6.59 0.33
C ARG A 90 3.99 6.46 0.07
N ILE A 91 3.21 6.52 1.13
CA ILE A 91 1.77 6.65 1.08
C ILE A 91 1.41 8.03 1.63
N ALA A 92 0.57 8.77 0.93
CA ALA A 92 0.02 10.03 1.40
C ALA A 92 -1.49 10.02 1.27
N THR A 93 -2.21 10.58 2.24
CA THR A 93 -3.66 10.70 2.19
C THR A 93 -4.10 12.15 2.37
N GLY A 94 -5.24 12.48 1.75
CA GLY A 94 -5.95 13.73 1.93
C GLY A 94 -6.66 13.82 3.28
N ARG A 95 -7.08 15.03 3.65
CA ARG A 95 -7.64 15.36 4.97
C ARG A 95 -8.90 14.57 5.34
N ASP A 96 -9.68 14.18 4.33
CA ASP A 96 -10.98 13.54 4.51
C ASP A 96 -10.89 12.00 4.40
N VAL A 97 -9.68 11.44 4.45
CA VAL A 97 -9.44 9.99 4.51
C VAL A 97 -9.14 9.59 5.95
N GLU A 98 -9.71 8.46 6.40
CA GLU A 98 -9.41 7.91 7.71
C GLU A 98 -7.90 7.60 7.83
N PRO A 99 -7.25 7.91 8.97
CA PRO A 99 -5.87 7.49 9.21
C PRO A 99 -5.77 5.95 9.15
N ILE A 100 -4.86 5.48 8.31
CA ILE A 100 -4.62 4.07 8.07
C ILE A 100 -3.56 3.50 9.01
N GLY A 101 -2.60 4.33 9.40
CA GLY A 101 -1.45 3.92 10.20
C GLY A 101 -0.53 2.93 9.49
N ARG A 102 0.42 2.39 10.26
CA ARG A 102 1.40 1.40 9.77
C ARG A 102 0.96 -0.04 9.97
N ASP A 103 0.24 -0.29 11.06
CA ASP A 103 -0.16 -1.61 11.53
C ASP A 103 -1.58 -1.51 12.08
N GLN A 104 -2.56 -1.79 11.23
CA GLN A 104 -3.97 -1.59 11.53
C GLN A 104 -4.84 -2.63 10.83
N SER A 105 -6.04 -2.85 11.36
CA SER A 105 -7.04 -3.75 10.80
C SER A 105 -8.36 -3.03 10.59
N PHE A 106 -8.95 -3.22 9.42
CA PHE A 106 -10.18 -2.57 8.97
C PHE A 106 -11.28 -3.60 8.74
N ALA A 107 -12.51 -3.25 9.07
CA ALA A 107 -13.67 -4.08 8.80
C ALA A 107 -14.28 -3.71 7.45
N MET A 108 -14.14 -4.59 6.45
CA MET A 108 -14.59 -4.30 5.09
C MET A 108 -16.08 -4.55 4.87
N VAL A 109 -16.74 -5.26 5.79
CA VAL A 109 -18.18 -5.50 5.73
C VAL A 109 -18.74 -5.30 7.13
N VAL A 110 -19.76 -4.46 7.24
CA VAL A 110 -20.55 -4.29 8.47
C VAL A 110 -21.98 -4.69 8.15
N ASP A 111 -22.52 -5.68 8.87
CA ASP A 111 -23.91 -6.09 8.68
C ASP A 111 -24.91 -5.12 9.34
N GLU A 112 -26.21 -5.36 9.13
CA GLU A 112 -27.29 -4.52 9.65
C GLU A 112 -27.31 -4.43 11.20
N ASP A 113 -26.74 -5.42 11.88
CA ASP A 113 -26.60 -5.45 13.34
C ASP A 113 -25.32 -4.75 13.82
N GLY A 114 -24.54 -4.15 12.91
CA GLY A 114 -23.28 -3.47 13.21
C GLY A 114 -22.10 -4.40 13.42
N LYS A 115 -22.23 -5.69 13.12
CA LYS A 115 -21.15 -6.66 13.29
C LYS A 115 -20.20 -6.61 12.10
N GLN A 116 -18.92 -6.53 12.43
CA GLN A 116 -17.82 -6.44 11.48
C GLN A 116 -17.42 -7.82 10.96
N HIS A 117 -17.18 -7.92 9.66
CA HIS A 117 -16.75 -9.12 8.93
C HIS A 117 -15.63 -8.76 7.94
N CYS A 118 -14.94 -9.80 7.42
CA CYS A 118 -13.89 -9.66 6.41
C CYS A 118 -12.80 -8.65 6.81
N PRO A 119 -12.01 -8.92 7.86
CA PRO A 119 -10.95 -8.02 8.29
C PRO A 119 -9.89 -7.88 7.18
N LEU A 120 -9.52 -6.65 6.88
CA LEU A 120 -8.40 -6.30 6.02
C LEU A 120 -7.28 -5.75 6.89
N SER A 121 -6.13 -6.40 6.88
CA SER A 121 -4.97 -5.94 7.65
C SER A 121 -3.99 -5.17 6.78
N VAL A 122 -3.48 -4.07 7.32
CA VAL A 122 -2.40 -3.25 6.76
C VAL A 122 -1.18 -3.45 7.65
N HIS A 123 -0.06 -3.89 7.06
CA HIS A 123 1.22 -4.08 7.75
C HIS A 123 2.36 -3.52 6.90
N LEU A 124 2.53 -2.19 6.94
CA LEU A 124 3.51 -1.51 6.11
C LEU A 124 4.91 -1.63 6.71
N SER A 125 5.83 -2.20 5.94
CA SER A 125 7.23 -2.32 6.31
C SER A 125 7.84 -0.96 6.71
N PRO A 126 8.82 -0.92 7.64
CA PRO A 126 9.34 0.33 8.21
C PRO A 126 9.91 1.35 7.22
N TRP A 127 10.28 0.91 6.01
CA TRP A 127 10.81 1.79 4.96
C TRP A 127 9.73 2.56 4.19
N TRP A 128 8.46 2.18 4.34
CA TRP A 128 7.33 2.96 3.84
C TRP A 128 7.16 4.23 4.66
N GLU A 129 7.17 5.38 4.02
CA GLU A 129 6.85 6.66 4.66
C GLU A 129 5.35 6.95 4.53
N ILE A 130 4.72 7.44 5.59
CA ILE A 130 3.26 7.66 5.63
C ILE A 130 3.01 9.12 5.99
N HIS A 131 2.26 9.83 5.15
CA HIS A 131 1.81 11.20 5.41
C HIS A 131 0.29 11.25 5.36
N GLU A 132 -0.34 11.20 6.53
CA GLU A 132 -1.79 11.12 6.63
C GLU A 132 -2.42 12.50 6.76
N GLN A 133 -3.60 12.66 6.16
CA GLN A 133 -4.42 13.86 6.31
C GLN A 133 -3.68 15.16 5.95
N THR A 134 -2.98 15.11 4.82
CA THR A 134 -2.15 16.21 4.33
C THR A 134 -2.79 16.98 3.18
N ASP A 135 -2.22 18.14 2.85
CA ASP A 135 -2.54 18.86 1.62
C ASP A 135 -1.83 18.22 0.44
N ALA A 136 -2.44 18.30 -0.75
CA ALA A 136 -1.90 17.69 -1.95
C ALA A 136 -0.50 18.25 -2.35
N SER A 137 -0.13 19.44 -1.83
CA SER A 137 1.25 19.97 -1.91
C SER A 137 2.33 19.08 -1.26
N ALA A 138 1.96 18.18 -0.35
CA ALA A 138 2.88 17.23 0.26
C ALA A 138 3.42 16.21 -0.75
N ILE A 139 2.69 15.95 -1.83
CA ILE A 139 3.07 15.00 -2.89
C ILE A 139 4.34 15.47 -3.60
N ASP A 140 4.52 16.79 -3.72
CA ASP A 140 5.64 17.40 -4.43
C ASP A 140 6.92 17.44 -3.60
N ARG A 141 6.80 17.20 -2.29
CA ARG A 141 7.96 17.15 -1.38
C ARG A 141 8.70 15.84 -1.55
N ASP A 142 9.99 15.88 -1.26
CA ASP A 142 10.76 14.66 -1.07
C ASP A 142 10.38 13.96 0.25
N ARG A 143 10.86 12.73 0.37
CA ARG A 143 10.81 11.98 1.63
C ARG A 143 11.49 12.78 2.74
N GLU A 144 10.90 12.78 3.92
CA GLU A 144 11.50 13.32 5.14
C GLU A 144 12.60 12.40 5.65
N ASN A 145 12.42 11.08 5.48
CA ASN A 145 13.37 10.07 5.93
C ASN A 145 14.00 9.34 4.73
N PRO A 146 15.34 9.19 4.70
CA PRO A 146 15.99 8.39 3.67
C PRO A 146 15.39 6.98 3.59
N LEU A 147 15.22 6.47 2.37
CA LEU A 147 14.72 5.11 2.15
C LEU A 147 15.73 4.10 2.71
N ALA A 148 15.39 3.50 3.84
CA ALA A 148 16.19 2.47 4.50
C ALA A 148 15.87 1.08 3.90
N ILE A 149 16.40 0.82 2.70
CA ILE A 149 16.25 -0.50 2.07
C ILE A 149 16.98 -1.55 2.94
N PRO A 150 16.30 -2.62 3.39
CA PRO A 150 16.95 -3.69 4.13
C PRO A 150 18.09 -4.28 3.30
N ARG A 151 19.29 -4.32 3.87
CA ARG A 151 20.41 -5.05 3.27
C ARG A 151 20.47 -6.43 3.92
N ALA A 152 20.09 -7.44 3.14
CA ALA A 152 20.28 -8.82 3.53
C ALA A 152 21.77 -9.19 3.45
N ASP A 153 22.37 -9.55 4.58
CA ASP A 153 23.70 -10.16 4.58
C ASP A 153 23.58 -11.62 4.14
N ARG A 154 23.90 -11.87 2.87
CA ARG A 154 23.83 -13.22 2.29
C ARG A 154 24.81 -14.18 2.95
N GLN A 155 25.94 -13.71 3.48
CA GLN A 155 26.89 -14.58 4.18
C GLN A 155 26.33 -15.04 5.52
N VAL A 156 25.56 -14.20 6.19
CA VAL A 156 24.86 -14.60 7.41
C VAL A 156 23.70 -15.54 7.08
N LEU A 157 22.87 -15.17 6.09
CA LEU A 157 21.65 -15.94 5.77
C LEU A 157 21.91 -17.28 5.08
N PHE A 158 23.01 -17.43 4.35
CA PHE A 158 23.30 -18.62 3.53
C PHE A 158 24.74 -19.12 3.65
N GLY A 159 25.55 -18.55 4.54
CA GLY A 159 26.94 -18.94 4.74
C GLY A 159 27.14 -19.75 6.02
N GLN A 160 28.39 -19.73 6.50
CA GLN A 160 28.83 -20.50 7.66
C GLN A 160 27.93 -20.34 8.90
N PRO A 161 27.43 -19.13 9.27
CA PRO A 161 26.56 -18.97 10.44
C PRO A 161 25.26 -19.80 10.36
N MET A 162 24.61 -19.85 9.19
CA MET A 162 23.41 -20.68 8.98
C MET A 162 23.73 -22.17 9.12
N ILE A 163 24.87 -22.61 8.57
CA ILE A 163 25.29 -24.02 8.61
C ILE A 163 25.57 -24.44 10.05
N GLU A 164 26.24 -23.59 10.83
CA GLU A 164 26.58 -23.84 12.24
C GLU A 164 25.33 -23.88 13.13
N ASP A 165 24.36 -22.97 12.93
CA ASP A 165 23.08 -22.99 13.64
C ASP A 165 22.30 -24.29 13.34
N LEU A 166 22.18 -24.66 12.06
CA LEU A 166 21.50 -25.90 11.66
C LEU A 166 22.20 -27.14 12.23
N ALA A 167 23.53 -27.20 12.17
CA ALA A 167 24.29 -28.32 12.72
C ALA A 167 24.09 -28.45 14.24
N THR A 168 24.09 -27.32 14.96
CA THR A 168 23.83 -27.29 16.41
C THR A 168 22.43 -27.81 16.72
N ARG A 169 21.41 -27.31 16.03
CA ARG A 169 20.01 -27.76 16.21
C ARG A 169 19.80 -29.22 15.84
N MET A 170 20.53 -29.74 14.86
CA MET A 170 20.47 -31.17 14.51
C MET A 170 21.10 -32.05 15.59
N LEU A 171 22.16 -31.60 16.25
CA LEU A 171 22.81 -32.32 17.34
C LEU A 171 21.94 -32.34 18.61
N ASP A 172 21.14 -31.29 18.85
CA ASP A 172 20.23 -31.21 20.01
C ASP A 172 18.96 -32.09 19.89
N VAL A 173 18.71 -32.69 18.72
CA VAL A 173 17.55 -33.57 18.47
C VAL A 173 17.86 -35.05 18.70
N VAL A 174 19.13 -35.41 18.97
CA VAL A 174 19.61 -36.80 19.14
C VAL A 174 19.81 -37.16 20.61
#